data_AF-A0A3N5AX58-F1
#
_entry.id   AF-A0A3N5AX58-F1
#
_cell.length_a   1.000
_cell.length_b   1.000
_cell.length_c   1.000
_cell.angle_alpha   90.00
_cell.angle_beta   90.00
_cell.angle_gamma   90.00
#
_symmetry.space_group_name_H-M   'P 1'
#
loop_
_entity.id
_entity.type
_entity.pdbx_description
1 polymer ?
#
loop_
_entity_poly.entity_id
_entity_poly.type
_entity_poly.pdbx_seq_one_letter_code
_entity_poly.pdbx_strand_id
1 'polypeptide(L)'
;MGPNGEKNVQKRGRPRANVDLKLFKTLCEQGLTDEAVAENLGTSRWTVIRLRREQGIGPNRKRGERGPGKPREDSAYHLEVRRVLQHPEIARAVCDAAREFRKEGGDPVKSFVATGMFPAPVPVFPPGPHTPKADRTNLTVVKRILSAEKKVEQAAAVGVPGPSIFELARVFKTASREVIKGLALQAVKEAFFVGVHQTVAAVRKMVEQARFKFEELFSKTIGRWRHTEEEALAWAPVQKEKKVVLSRSAKELRSRIRTGKRGKDDGTLNIELRLAFAAAKGY
;
A
#
# COMPACT_ATOMS: atom_id res chain seq x y z
N MET A 1 38.79 -4.73 -31.81
CA MET A 1 37.33 -4.65 -31.54
C MET A 1 36.73 -5.98 -31.95
N GLY A 2 35.93 -6.62 -31.10
CA GLY A 2 35.19 -7.83 -31.50
C GLY A 2 34.01 -7.46 -32.42
N PRO A 3 33.52 -8.40 -33.24
CA PRO A 3 32.50 -8.13 -34.26
C PRO A 3 31.16 -7.58 -33.73
N ASN A 4 30.88 -7.69 -32.42
CA ASN A 4 29.63 -7.23 -31.79
C ASN A 4 29.70 -5.89 -31.03
N GLY A 5 30.83 -5.15 -31.07
CA GLY A 5 30.97 -3.92 -30.28
C GLY A 5 31.20 -4.16 -28.78
N GLU A 6 31.60 -5.36 -28.40
CA GLU A 6 32.03 -5.72 -27.05
C GLU A 6 33.38 -5.07 -26.73
N LYS A 7 33.49 -4.38 -25.58
CA LYS A 7 34.75 -3.78 -25.11
C LYS A 7 35.29 -4.55 -23.92
N ASN A 8 36.51 -5.05 -24.09
CA ASN A 8 37.27 -5.71 -23.03
C ASN A 8 37.88 -4.67 -22.10
N VAL A 9 37.47 -4.67 -20.83
CA VAL A 9 37.93 -3.71 -19.81
C VAL A 9 38.62 -4.44 -18.66
N GLN A 10 39.87 -4.93 -18.86
CA GLN A 10 41.02 -4.82 -17.91
C GLN A 10 42.23 -5.77 -18.17
N LYS A 11 43.39 -5.34 -17.64
CA LYS A 11 44.65 -6.09 -17.46
C LYS A 11 44.61 -6.97 -16.18
N ARG A 12 45.00 -8.25 -16.36
CA ARG A 12 45.44 -9.32 -15.41
C ARG A 12 44.56 -9.67 -14.19
N GLY A 13 44.22 -10.96 -14.09
CA GLY A 13 44.02 -11.68 -12.81
C GLY A 13 42.61 -12.19 -12.48
N ARG A 14 41.54 -11.53 -12.92
CA ARG A 14 40.14 -11.91 -12.63
C ARG A 14 39.38 -12.20 -13.93
N PRO A 15 38.49 -13.21 -14.00
CA PRO A 15 37.69 -13.48 -15.20
C PRO A 15 36.95 -12.23 -15.66
N ARG A 16 36.92 -12.03 -16.98
CA ARG A 16 36.45 -10.79 -17.62
C ARG A 16 34.93 -10.72 -17.55
N ALA A 17 34.40 -9.59 -17.09
CA ALA A 17 33.00 -9.26 -17.32
C ALA A 17 32.86 -8.72 -18.75
N ASN A 18 32.20 -9.47 -19.62
CA ASN A 18 31.81 -8.97 -20.94
C ASN A 18 30.66 -7.99 -20.75
N VAL A 19 30.89 -6.72 -21.11
CA VAL A 19 29.87 -5.67 -21.05
C VAL A 19 29.48 -5.29 -22.46
N ASP A 20 28.19 -5.40 -22.76
CA ASP A 20 27.62 -4.86 -24.00
C ASP A 20 27.66 -3.32 -23.96
N LEU A 21 28.47 -2.72 -24.83
CA LEU A 21 28.62 -1.28 -24.92
C LEU A 21 27.36 -0.56 -25.41
N LYS A 22 26.56 -1.20 -26.28
CA LYS A 22 25.35 -0.57 -26.82
C LYS A 22 24.34 -0.41 -25.69
N LEU A 23 24.11 -1.49 -24.95
CA LEU A 23 23.24 -1.48 -23.79
C LEU A 23 23.76 -0.55 -22.67
N PHE A 24 25.07 -0.49 -22.45
CA PHE A 24 25.64 0.48 -21.50
C PHE A 24 25.32 1.94 -21.88
N LYS A 25 25.48 2.31 -23.15
CA LYS A 25 25.21 3.69 -23.62
C LYS A 25 23.73 4.04 -23.49
N THR A 26 22.84 3.16 -23.92
CA THR A 26 21.38 3.40 -23.81
C THR A 26 20.95 3.58 -22.36
N LEU A 27 21.45 2.75 -21.44
CA LEU A 27 21.14 2.89 -20.00
C LEU A 27 21.68 4.20 -19.41
N CYS A 28 22.85 4.68 -19.86
CA CYS A 28 23.40 5.96 -19.43
C CYS A 28 22.59 7.15 -19.98
N GLU A 29 22.18 7.09 -21.25
CA GLU A 29 21.32 8.08 -21.91
C GLU A 29 19.92 8.14 -21.29
N GLN A 30 19.40 6.99 -20.83
CA GLN A 30 18.19 6.90 -20.03
C GLN A 30 18.32 7.53 -18.64
N GLY A 31 19.50 8.01 -18.26
CA GLY A 31 19.72 8.71 -17.00
C GLY A 31 19.86 7.79 -15.78
N LEU A 32 20.12 6.50 -15.98
CA LEU A 32 20.30 5.57 -14.87
C LEU A 32 21.61 5.85 -14.12
N THR A 33 21.61 5.57 -12.80
CA THR A 33 22.81 5.76 -11.98
C THR A 33 23.82 4.65 -12.22
N ASP A 34 25.12 4.93 -11.99
CA ASP A 34 26.20 3.93 -12.12
C ASP A 34 25.92 2.62 -11.34
N GLU A 35 25.16 2.68 -10.23
CA GLU A 35 24.75 1.51 -9.45
C GLU A 35 23.63 0.71 -10.14
N ALA A 36 22.60 1.38 -10.65
CA ALA A 36 21.52 0.72 -11.39
C ALA A 36 22.00 0.11 -12.72
N VAL A 37 22.91 0.79 -13.41
CA VAL A 37 23.56 0.27 -14.63
C VAL A 37 24.39 -0.98 -14.31
N ALA A 38 25.07 -1.01 -13.17
CA ALA A 38 25.84 -2.16 -12.73
C ALA A 38 24.95 -3.37 -12.41
N GLU A 39 23.82 -3.16 -11.72
CA GLU A 39 22.83 -4.20 -11.45
C GLU A 39 22.25 -4.79 -12.76
N ASN A 40 21.84 -3.93 -13.71
CA ASN A 40 21.31 -4.37 -15.01
C ASN A 40 22.33 -5.13 -15.86
N LEU A 41 23.61 -4.77 -15.78
CA LEU A 41 24.69 -5.42 -16.52
C LEU A 41 25.29 -6.63 -15.78
N GLY A 42 24.86 -6.90 -14.54
CA GLY A 42 25.45 -7.96 -13.70
C GLY A 42 26.94 -7.72 -13.39
N THR A 43 27.38 -6.46 -13.30
CA THR A 43 28.79 -6.09 -13.10
C THR A 43 29.01 -5.24 -11.86
N SER A 44 30.27 -4.91 -11.54
CA SER A 44 30.58 -4.04 -10.41
C SER A 44 30.39 -2.56 -10.78
N ARG A 45 29.93 -1.75 -9.82
CA ARG A 45 29.81 -0.29 -9.97
C ARG A 45 31.14 0.36 -10.39
N TRP A 46 32.28 -0.15 -9.91
CA TRP A 46 33.60 0.35 -10.30
C TRP A 46 33.89 0.13 -11.78
N THR A 47 33.48 -1.02 -12.33
CA THR A 47 33.60 -1.33 -13.75
C THR A 47 32.81 -0.32 -14.58
N VAL A 48 31.58 0.00 -14.16
CA VAL A 48 30.70 0.98 -14.80
C VAL A 48 31.29 2.39 -14.74
N ILE A 49 31.77 2.85 -13.58
CA ILE A 49 32.41 4.18 -13.43
C ILE A 49 33.61 4.31 -14.38
N ARG A 50 34.43 3.27 -14.48
CA ARG A 50 35.59 3.25 -15.36
C ARG A 50 35.17 3.31 -16.82
N LEU A 51 34.22 2.47 -17.23
CA LEU A 51 33.64 2.47 -18.58
C LEU A 51 33.08 3.84 -18.95
N ARG A 52 32.34 4.46 -18.01
CA ARG A 52 31.76 5.79 -18.19
C ARG A 52 32.83 6.86 -18.43
N ARG A 53 33.91 6.86 -17.65
CA ARG A 53 35.06 7.76 -17.84
C ARG A 53 35.77 7.52 -19.16
N GLU A 54 35.98 6.26 -19.55
CA GLU A 54 36.60 5.90 -20.83
C GLU A 54 35.75 6.34 -22.05
N GLN A 55 34.43 6.42 -21.89
CA GLN A 55 33.50 6.89 -22.93
C GLN A 55 33.21 8.40 -22.86
N GLY A 56 33.82 9.12 -21.90
CA GLY A 56 33.63 10.56 -21.74
C GLY A 56 32.24 10.98 -21.24
N ILE A 57 31.43 10.06 -20.70
CA ILE A 57 30.08 10.35 -20.25
C ILE A 57 30.11 10.94 -18.82
N GLY A 58 29.40 12.03 -18.58
CA GLY A 58 29.27 12.66 -17.25
C GLY A 58 28.51 11.79 -16.25
N PRO A 59 28.67 11.98 -14.92
CA PRO A 59 27.86 11.28 -13.94
C PRO A 59 26.42 11.79 -13.95
N ASN A 60 25.44 10.87 -13.91
CA ASN A 60 24.03 11.23 -13.95
C ASN A 60 23.49 11.83 -12.64
N ARG A 61 24.21 11.71 -11.51
CA ARG A 61 23.86 12.37 -10.24
C ARG A 61 24.80 13.54 -9.93
N LYS A 62 24.25 14.64 -9.42
CA LYS A 62 25.08 15.71 -8.85
C LYS A 62 25.61 15.29 -7.47
N ARG A 63 26.77 15.84 -7.11
CA ARG A 63 27.39 15.60 -5.79
C ARG A 63 26.45 16.13 -4.70
N GLY A 64 26.06 15.26 -3.77
CA GLY A 64 25.17 15.60 -2.64
C GLY A 64 23.69 15.24 -2.84
N GLU A 65 23.27 14.90 -4.06
CA GLU A 65 21.89 14.46 -4.29
C GLU A 65 21.65 13.06 -3.73
N ARG A 66 20.77 12.98 -2.73
CA ARG A 66 20.30 11.72 -2.13
C ARG A 66 18.84 11.48 -2.50
N GLY A 67 18.51 10.22 -2.78
CA GLY A 67 17.13 9.74 -2.92
C GLY A 67 16.64 9.07 -1.61
N PRO A 68 15.43 8.48 -1.61
CA PRO A 68 14.84 7.75 -0.48
C PRO A 68 15.61 6.51 -0.02
N GLY A 69 16.75 6.20 -0.65
CA GLY A 69 17.60 5.05 -0.34
C GLY A 69 17.02 3.72 -0.84
N LYS A 70 17.70 2.63 -0.50
CA LYS A 70 17.18 1.28 -0.73
C LYS A 70 16.01 1.01 0.24
N PRO A 71 15.03 0.19 -0.16
CA PRO A 71 13.98 -0.24 0.76
C PRO A 71 14.59 -1.06 1.90
N ARG A 72 14.04 -0.91 3.10
CA ARG A 72 14.40 -1.74 4.26
C ARG A 72 13.62 -3.05 4.17
N GLU A 73 14.34 -4.16 4.09
CA GLU A 73 13.74 -5.47 3.83
C GLU A 73 12.84 -5.97 4.97
N ASP A 74 13.22 -5.66 6.22
CA ASP A 74 12.51 -6.07 7.43
C ASP A 74 11.31 -5.17 7.78
N SER A 75 11.22 -3.99 7.14
CA SER A 75 10.14 -3.04 7.42
C SER A 75 8.86 -3.43 6.70
N ALA A 76 7.72 -3.05 7.28
CA ALA A 76 6.42 -3.28 6.65
C ALA A 76 6.34 -2.57 5.29
N TYR A 77 5.91 -3.30 4.26
CA TYR A 77 5.92 -2.84 2.87
C TYR A 77 5.17 -1.52 2.69
N HIS A 78 3.97 -1.40 3.28
CA HIS A 78 3.15 -0.19 3.18
C HIS A 78 3.84 1.04 3.81
N LEU A 79 4.62 0.88 4.88
CA LEU A 79 5.37 1.98 5.52
C LEU A 79 6.54 2.43 4.65
N GLU A 80 7.24 1.49 4.02
CA GLU A 80 8.34 1.78 3.10
C GLU A 80 7.82 2.48 1.84
N VAL A 81 6.69 2.03 1.30
CA VAL A 81 6.04 2.71 0.17
C VAL A 81 5.56 4.11 0.56
N ARG A 82 4.98 4.26 1.76
CA ARG A 82 4.62 5.58 2.30
C ARG A 82 5.84 6.50 2.39
N ARG A 83 6.99 6.00 2.85
CA ARG A 83 8.25 6.76 2.89
C ARG A 83 8.67 7.22 1.49
N VAL A 84 8.57 6.35 0.49
CA VAL A 84 8.88 6.69 -0.90
C VAL A 84 7.93 7.77 -1.45
N LEU A 85 6.63 7.63 -1.19
CA LEU A 85 5.60 8.53 -1.68
C LEU A 85 5.51 9.87 -0.92
N GLN A 86 6.26 10.04 0.18
CA GLN A 86 6.50 11.38 0.75
C GLN A 86 7.24 12.30 -0.23
N HIS A 87 7.95 11.75 -1.22
CA HIS A 87 8.53 12.55 -2.29
C HIS A 87 7.45 12.94 -3.32
N PRO A 88 7.18 14.24 -3.51
CA PRO A 88 6.05 14.70 -4.31
C PRO A 88 6.18 14.35 -5.79
N GLU A 89 7.41 14.29 -6.33
CA GLU A 89 7.66 13.91 -7.72
C GLU A 89 7.26 12.47 -8.00
N ILE A 90 7.59 11.54 -7.09
CA ILE A 90 7.21 10.13 -7.20
C ILE A 90 5.69 9.98 -7.06
N ALA A 91 5.10 10.66 -6.07
CA ALA A 91 3.65 10.62 -5.88
C ALA A 91 2.88 11.16 -7.09
N ARG A 92 3.35 12.26 -7.70
CA ARG A 92 2.76 12.78 -8.94
C ARG A 92 2.90 11.79 -10.09
N ALA A 93 4.09 11.22 -10.30
CA ALA A 93 4.31 10.24 -11.35
C ALA A 93 3.37 9.02 -11.24
N VAL A 94 3.19 8.49 -10.02
CA VAL A 94 2.27 7.37 -9.76
C VAL A 94 0.81 7.78 -9.98
N CYS A 95 0.40 8.97 -9.51
CA CYS A 95 -0.96 9.47 -9.72
C CYS A 95 -1.28 9.73 -11.20
N ASP A 96 -0.33 10.29 -11.96
CA ASP A 96 -0.50 10.54 -13.38
C ASP A 96 -0.55 9.21 -14.16
N ALA A 97 0.33 8.26 -13.84
CA ALA A 97 0.29 6.91 -14.41
C ALA A 97 -1.02 6.18 -14.09
N ALA A 98 -1.56 6.33 -12.87
CA ALA A 98 -2.84 5.74 -12.50
C ALA A 98 -4.02 6.35 -13.29
N ARG A 99 -3.96 7.66 -13.58
CA ARG A 99 -4.95 8.34 -14.43
C ARG A 99 -4.85 7.90 -15.89
N GLU A 100 -3.64 7.81 -16.43
CA GLU A 100 -3.37 7.33 -17.79
C GLU A 100 -3.88 5.88 -17.93
N PHE A 101 -3.51 4.99 -17.00
CA PHE A 101 -3.97 3.59 -16.97
C PHE A 101 -5.50 3.47 -16.95
N ARG A 102 -6.19 4.32 -16.20
CA ARG A 102 -7.67 4.34 -16.15
C ARG A 102 -8.28 4.85 -17.46
N LYS A 103 -7.67 5.83 -18.12
CA LYS A 103 -8.15 6.35 -19.42
C LYS A 103 -8.00 5.32 -20.54
N GLU A 104 -6.94 4.51 -20.48
CA GLU A 104 -6.66 3.44 -21.43
C GLU A 104 -7.56 2.20 -21.25
N GLY A 105 -8.48 2.21 -20.28
CA GLY A 105 -9.38 1.08 -20.01
C GLY A 105 -8.79 0.02 -19.08
N GLY A 106 -7.72 0.35 -18.35
CA GLY A 106 -7.17 -0.51 -17.31
C GLY A 106 -8.10 -0.70 -16.11
N ASP A 107 -7.79 -1.70 -15.29
CA ASP A 107 -8.58 -2.04 -14.10
C ASP A 107 -8.71 -0.84 -13.13
N PRO A 108 -9.93 -0.32 -12.90
CA PRO A 108 -10.15 0.82 -12.03
C PRO A 108 -9.75 0.52 -10.59
N VAL A 109 -9.86 -0.73 -10.12
CA VAL A 109 -9.51 -1.12 -8.76
C VAL A 109 -8.02 -0.95 -8.55
N LYS A 110 -7.18 -1.47 -9.45
CA LYS A 110 -5.72 -1.30 -9.39
C LYS A 110 -5.30 0.17 -9.41
N SER A 111 -5.94 0.99 -10.26
CA SER A 111 -5.66 2.43 -10.30
C SER A 111 -5.95 3.13 -8.96
N PHE A 112 -7.01 2.71 -8.26
CA PHE A 112 -7.37 3.23 -6.95
C PHE A 112 -6.45 2.69 -5.85
N VAL A 113 -6.14 1.39 -5.88
CA VAL A 113 -5.25 0.72 -4.93
C VAL A 113 -3.83 1.31 -4.97
N ALA A 114 -3.33 1.63 -6.16
CA ALA A 114 -2.03 2.27 -6.32
C ALA A 114 -1.93 3.66 -5.66
N THR A 115 -3.07 4.32 -5.43
CA THR A 115 -3.14 5.69 -4.88
C THR A 115 -3.65 5.76 -3.44
N GLY A 116 -4.37 4.73 -2.96
CA GLY A 116 -4.95 4.67 -1.60
C GLY A 116 -4.07 3.92 -0.59
N MET A 117 -3.28 4.64 0.20
CA MET A 117 -2.22 4.06 1.05
C MET A 117 -2.52 3.89 2.55
N PHE A 118 -3.75 4.11 3.00
CA PHE A 118 -4.05 4.07 4.43
C PHE A 118 -4.87 2.84 4.79
N PRO A 119 -4.45 2.06 5.81
CA PRO A 119 -5.34 1.07 6.40
C PRO A 119 -6.61 1.77 6.89
N ALA A 120 -7.74 1.09 6.77
CA ALA A 120 -8.97 1.58 7.36
C ALA A 120 -8.78 1.74 8.88
N PRO A 121 -9.38 2.76 9.52
CA PRO A 121 -9.35 2.85 10.97
C PRO A 121 -10.06 1.63 11.57
N VAL A 122 -9.44 1.02 12.59
CA VAL A 122 -10.05 -0.08 13.34
C VAL A 122 -11.32 0.46 14.01
N PRO A 123 -12.50 -0.09 13.72
CA PRO A 123 -13.73 0.34 14.38
C PRO A 123 -13.66 -0.01 15.87
N VAL A 124 -14.02 0.95 16.71
CA VAL A 124 -14.14 0.74 18.15
C VAL A 124 -15.61 0.47 18.48
N PHE A 125 -15.86 -0.61 19.20
CA PHE A 125 -17.19 -1.01 19.61
C PHE A 125 -17.50 -0.46 21.02
N PRO A 126 -18.75 -0.08 21.31
CA PRO A 126 -19.13 0.30 22.65
C PRO A 126 -18.98 -0.92 23.59
N PRO A 127 -18.53 -0.71 24.84
CA PRO A 127 -18.34 -1.81 25.80
C PRO A 127 -19.69 -2.45 26.18
N GLY A 128 -19.65 -3.71 26.64
CA GLY A 128 -20.80 -4.59 26.88
C GLY A 128 -22.10 -3.94 27.37
N PRO A 129 -22.13 -3.19 28.48
CA PRO A 129 -23.37 -2.60 29.00
C PRO A 129 -23.97 -1.47 28.14
N HIS A 130 -23.24 -1.01 27.12
CA HIS A 130 -23.72 -0.07 26.10
C HIS A 130 -24.10 -0.75 24.78
N THR A 131 -23.94 -2.07 24.68
CA THR A 131 -24.44 -2.87 23.56
C THR A 131 -25.88 -3.31 23.84
N PRO A 132 -26.76 -3.31 22.82
CA PRO A 132 -28.11 -3.85 22.98
C PRO A 132 -28.06 -5.36 23.27
N LYS A 133 -28.98 -5.85 24.12
CA LYS A 133 -29.14 -7.29 24.39
C LYS A 133 -29.42 -8.04 23.08
N ALA A 134 -28.89 -9.26 22.94
CA ALA A 134 -29.00 -10.09 21.74
C ALA A 134 -30.47 -10.24 21.28
N ASP A 135 -31.38 -10.50 22.21
CA ASP A 135 -32.82 -10.72 21.95
C ASP A 135 -33.54 -9.49 21.35
N ARG A 136 -32.97 -8.29 21.50
CA ARG A 136 -33.55 -7.01 21.04
C ARG A 136 -32.83 -6.45 19.82
N THR A 137 -32.02 -7.28 19.15
CA THR A 137 -31.17 -6.82 18.04
C THR A 137 -32.01 -6.64 16.77
N ASN A 138 -32.04 -5.40 16.26
CA ASN A 138 -32.72 -5.06 15.00
C ASN A 138 -31.77 -5.23 13.80
N LEU A 139 -32.32 -5.37 12.59
CA LEU A 139 -31.56 -5.42 11.33
C LEU A 139 -30.53 -4.28 11.18
N THR A 140 -30.87 -3.07 11.63
CA THR A 140 -29.94 -1.92 11.61
C THR A 140 -28.69 -2.12 12.46
N VAL A 141 -28.81 -2.84 13.58
CA VAL A 141 -27.68 -3.14 14.46
C VAL A 141 -26.81 -4.21 13.81
N VAL A 142 -27.42 -5.26 13.26
CA VAL A 142 -26.72 -6.31 12.51
C VAL A 142 -25.93 -5.73 11.33
N LYS A 143 -26.57 -4.91 10.48
CA LYS A 143 -25.90 -4.21 9.36
C LYS A 143 -24.71 -3.36 9.83
N ARG A 144 -24.82 -2.72 11.00
CA ARG A 144 -23.73 -1.92 11.58
C ARG A 144 -22.58 -2.81 12.05
N ILE A 145 -22.88 -3.96 12.67
CA ILE A 145 -21.87 -4.95 13.09
C ILE A 145 -21.14 -5.49 11.86
N LEU A 146 -21.87 -5.97 10.86
CA LEU A 146 -21.29 -6.46 9.60
C LEU A 146 -20.42 -5.39 8.92
N SER A 147 -20.88 -4.14 8.86
CA SER A 147 -20.07 -3.04 8.31
C SER A 147 -18.79 -2.80 9.12
N ALA A 148 -18.85 -2.92 10.45
CA ALA A 148 -17.68 -2.78 11.29
C ALA A 148 -16.73 -3.97 11.13
N GLU A 149 -17.20 -5.21 11.10
CA GLU A 149 -16.35 -6.38 10.85
C GLU A 149 -15.67 -6.32 9.48
N LYS A 150 -16.40 -5.93 8.42
CA LYS A 150 -15.82 -5.64 7.10
C LYS A 150 -14.70 -4.59 7.20
N LYS A 151 -14.86 -3.55 8.02
CA LYS A 151 -13.83 -2.54 8.28
C LYS A 151 -12.65 -3.08 9.10
N VAL A 152 -12.87 -4.00 10.04
CA VAL A 152 -11.78 -4.66 10.79
C VAL A 152 -10.90 -5.48 9.84
N GLU A 153 -11.51 -6.28 8.95
CA GLU A 153 -10.75 -7.02 7.95
C GLU A 153 -9.99 -6.08 6.99
N GLN A 154 -10.65 -5.00 6.56
CA GLN A 154 -10.00 -3.97 5.74
C GLN A 154 -8.90 -3.22 6.50
N ALA A 155 -8.99 -3.08 7.82
CA ALA A 155 -7.95 -2.44 8.62
C ALA A 155 -6.66 -3.27 8.69
N ALA A 156 -6.75 -4.59 8.48
CA ALA A 156 -5.60 -5.49 8.42
C ALA A 156 -4.87 -5.45 7.06
N ALA A 157 -5.47 -4.85 6.03
CA ALA A 157 -4.93 -4.77 4.68
C ALA A 157 -4.77 -3.32 4.21
N VAL A 158 -3.81 -3.07 3.33
CA VAL A 158 -3.55 -1.75 2.75
C VAL A 158 -3.40 -1.92 1.24
N GLY A 159 -4.01 -1.02 0.48
CA GLY A 159 -3.74 -0.91 -0.95
C GLY A 159 -2.38 -0.26 -1.18
N VAL A 160 -1.52 -0.90 -1.97
CA VAL A 160 -0.17 -0.40 -2.20
C VAL A 160 0.22 -0.59 -3.66
N PRO A 161 0.96 0.37 -4.27
CA PRO A 161 1.58 0.14 -5.57
C PRO A 161 2.58 -1.02 -5.53
N GLY A 162 2.80 -1.62 -6.69
CA GLY A 162 3.69 -2.77 -6.87
C GLY A 162 5.16 -2.47 -6.62
N PRO A 163 6.01 -3.51 -6.55
CA PRO A 163 7.41 -3.42 -6.13
C PRO A 163 8.27 -2.52 -7.03
N SER A 164 7.89 -2.31 -8.30
CA SER A 164 8.55 -1.36 -9.20
C SER A 164 8.63 0.06 -8.65
N ILE A 165 7.80 0.42 -7.66
CA ILE A 165 7.90 1.72 -6.99
C ILE A 165 9.26 1.93 -6.33
N PHE A 166 9.93 0.88 -5.85
CA PHE A 166 11.25 1.00 -5.26
C PHE A 166 12.34 1.23 -6.30
N GLU A 167 12.15 0.73 -7.52
CA GLU A 167 13.04 1.03 -8.65
C GLU A 167 12.86 2.47 -9.10
N LEU A 168 11.60 2.91 -9.26
CA LEU A 168 11.25 4.31 -9.51
C LEU A 168 11.91 5.23 -8.47
N ALA A 169 11.83 4.88 -7.20
CA ALA A 169 12.43 5.64 -6.10
C ALA A 169 13.96 5.76 -6.18
N ARG A 170 14.65 4.78 -6.79
CA ARG A 170 16.10 4.83 -7.00
C ARG A 170 16.46 5.81 -8.11
N VAL A 171 15.65 5.88 -9.17
CA VAL A 171 16.02 6.52 -10.44
C VAL A 171 15.29 7.83 -10.73
N PHE A 172 14.23 8.20 -10.01
CA PHE A 172 13.33 9.32 -10.35
C PHE A 172 14.02 10.68 -10.56
N LYS A 173 15.17 10.93 -9.92
CA LYS A 173 15.91 12.20 -10.06
C LYS A 173 16.77 12.27 -11.31
N THR A 174 17.21 11.13 -11.82
CA THR A 174 18.22 11.07 -12.88
C THR A 174 17.67 10.50 -14.17
N ALA A 175 16.68 9.60 -14.07
CA ALA A 175 16.09 8.93 -15.22
C ALA A 175 15.34 9.89 -16.14
N SER A 176 15.25 9.53 -17.41
CA SER A 176 14.41 10.23 -18.39
C SER A 176 12.94 10.14 -17.99
N ARG A 177 12.14 11.12 -18.44
CA ARG A 177 10.69 11.16 -18.15
C ARG A 177 9.97 9.89 -18.62
N GLU A 178 10.41 9.29 -19.73
CA GLU A 178 9.83 8.07 -20.27
C GLU A 178 10.05 6.87 -19.36
N VAL A 179 11.27 6.71 -18.82
CA VAL A 179 11.59 5.63 -17.87
C VAL A 179 10.80 5.81 -16.57
N ILE A 180 10.69 7.04 -16.08
CA ILE A 180 9.90 7.37 -14.89
C ILE A 180 8.43 6.98 -15.11
N LYS A 181 7.85 7.35 -16.25
CA LYS A 181 6.47 6.99 -16.62
C LYS A 181 6.30 5.47 -16.74
N GLY A 182 7.22 4.78 -17.41
CA GLY A 182 7.19 3.33 -17.58
C GLY A 182 7.19 2.59 -16.25
N LEU A 183 8.11 2.95 -15.34
CA LEU A 183 8.20 2.35 -14.01
C LEU A 183 6.98 2.68 -13.14
N ALA A 184 6.45 3.91 -13.22
CA ALA A 184 5.24 4.30 -12.50
C ALA A 184 4.02 3.50 -13.00
N LEU A 185 3.87 3.33 -14.31
CA LEU A 185 2.80 2.56 -14.92
C LEU A 185 2.90 1.07 -14.60
N GLN A 186 4.12 0.52 -14.55
CA GLN A 186 4.36 -0.84 -14.08
C GLN A 186 3.95 -1.00 -12.61
N ALA A 187 4.32 -0.07 -11.73
CA ALA A 187 3.93 -0.09 -10.33
C ALA A 187 2.40 -0.04 -10.13
N VAL A 188 1.66 0.64 -11.01
CA VAL A 188 0.19 0.67 -11.00
C VAL A 188 -0.40 -0.66 -11.49
N LYS A 189 0.14 -1.25 -12.57
CA LYS A 189 -0.31 -2.56 -13.09
C LYS A 189 -0.12 -3.68 -12.06
N GLU A 190 0.97 -3.58 -11.32
CA GLU A 190 1.35 -4.46 -10.22
C GLU A 190 0.78 -4.01 -8.87
N ALA A 191 -0.21 -3.12 -8.81
CA ALA A 191 -0.80 -2.72 -7.54
C ALA A 191 -1.65 -3.86 -6.94
N PHE A 192 -1.54 -4.06 -5.62
CA PHE A 192 -2.28 -5.08 -4.89
C PHE A 192 -2.47 -4.71 -3.41
N PHE A 193 -3.17 -5.57 -2.68
CA PHE A 193 -3.38 -5.42 -1.24
C PHE A 193 -2.35 -6.21 -0.45
N VAL A 194 -1.79 -5.56 0.57
CA VAL A 194 -0.72 -6.09 1.43
C VAL A 194 -1.20 -6.04 2.88
N GLY A 195 -0.89 -7.07 3.66
CA GLY A 195 -1.17 -7.05 5.10
C GLY A 195 -0.33 -5.97 5.82
N VAL A 196 -0.88 -5.30 6.83
CA VAL A 196 -0.20 -4.21 7.55
C VAL A 196 1.18 -4.62 8.09
N HIS A 197 1.35 -5.89 8.47
CA HIS A 197 2.59 -6.42 9.04
C HIS A 197 3.52 -7.12 8.03
N GLN A 198 3.12 -7.25 6.76
CA GLN A 198 3.94 -7.96 5.77
C GLN A 198 5.19 -7.14 5.40
N THR A 199 6.35 -7.79 5.48
CA THR A 199 7.65 -7.16 5.21
C THR A 199 7.94 -7.05 3.73
N VAL A 200 8.86 -6.14 3.35
CA VAL A 200 9.26 -5.98 1.93
C VAL A 200 9.85 -7.27 1.36
N ALA A 201 10.68 -7.98 2.12
CA ALA A 201 11.25 -9.25 1.68
C ALA A 201 10.16 -10.32 1.42
N ALA A 202 9.16 -10.41 2.30
CA ALA A 202 8.06 -11.36 2.13
C ALA A 202 7.23 -11.02 0.88
N VAL A 203 6.92 -9.73 0.68
CA VAL A 203 6.15 -9.28 -0.48
C VAL A 203 6.88 -9.56 -1.79
N ARG A 204 8.20 -9.29 -1.86
CA ARG A 204 8.99 -9.60 -3.07
C ARG A 204 8.99 -11.09 -3.40
N LYS A 205 9.23 -11.94 -2.41
CA LYS A 205 9.15 -13.41 -2.57
C LYS A 205 7.77 -13.84 -3.05
N MET A 206 6.70 -13.26 -2.50
CA MET A 206 5.34 -13.54 -2.93
C MET A 206 5.09 -13.14 -4.38
N VAL A 207 5.53 -11.94 -4.81
CA VAL A 207 5.35 -11.48 -6.19
C VAL A 207 6.16 -12.33 -7.18
N GLU A 208 7.37 -12.75 -6.82
CA GLU A 208 8.22 -13.64 -7.63
C GLU A 208 7.63 -15.05 -7.76
N GLN A 209 7.17 -15.61 -6.64
CA GLN A 209 6.63 -16.98 -6.59
C GLN A 209 5.24 -17.07 -7.21
N ALA A 210 4.50 -15.97 -7.21
CA ALA A 210 3.12 -16.01 -7.60
C ALA A 210 2.82 -14.96 -8.66
N ARG A 211 2.49 -15.50 -9.84
CA ARG A 211 1.41 -14.97 -10.67
C ARG A 211 0.07 -15.12 -9.93
N PHE A 212 -0.06 -14.51 -8.74
CA PHE A 212 -1.27 -14.59 -7.92
C PHE A 212 -2.44 -14.04 -8.73
N LYS A 213 -3.46 -14.87 -8.96
CA LYS A 213 -4.75 -14.41 -9.48
C LYS A 213 -5.51 -13.70 -8.36
N PHE A 214 -5.15 -12.44 -8.10
CA PHE A 214 -5.84 -11.60 -7.12
C PHE A 214 -7.36 -11.60 -7.32
N GLU A 215 -7.82 -11.64 -8.57
CA GLU A 215 -9.23 -11.71 -8.94
C GLU A 215 -9.97 -12.92 -8.34
N GLU A 216 -9.30 -14.07 -8.22
CA GLU A 216 -9.89 -15.28 -7.62
C GLU A 216 -10.02 -15.15 -6.09
N LEU A 217 -9.07 -14.48 -5.42
CA LEU A 217 -9.16 -14.21 -3.98
C LEU A 217 -10.23 -13.16 -3.67
N PHE A 218 -10.32 -12.11 -4.48
CA PHE A 218 -11.35 -11.08 -4.35
C PHE A 218 -12.76 -11.67 -4.52
N SER A 219 -12.97 -12.46 -5.57
CA SER A 219 -14.28 -13.09 -5.81
C SER A 219 -14.69 -14.05 -4.69
N LYS A 220 -13.76 -14.88 -4.19
CA LYS A 220 -13.99 -15.75 -3.02
C LYS A 220 -14.37 -14.94 -1.76
N THR A 221 -13.67 -13.83 -1.51
CA THR A 221 -13.91 -13.00 -0.34
C THR A 221 -15.27 -12.29 -0.42
N ILE A 222 -15.64 -11.79 -1.60
CA ILE A 222 -16.96 -11.21 -1.85
C ILE A 222 -18.06 -12.27 -1.66
N GLY A 223 -17.87 -13.48 -2.20
CA GLY A 223 -18.81 -14.58 -2.04
C GLY A 223 -19.02 -14.98 -0.59
N ARG A 224 -17.93 -15.13 0.18
CA ARG A 224 -17.98 -15.38 1.62
C ARG A 224 -18.79 -14.31 2.33
N TRP A 225 -18.49 -13.03 2.08
CA TRP A 225 -19.18 -11.93 2.75
C TRP A 225 -20.67 -11.81 2.38
N ARG A 226 -21.05 -12.16 1.15
CA ARG A 226 -22.48 -12.24 0.77
C ARG A 226 -23.20 -13.30 1.59
N HIS A 227 -22.63 -14.49 1.70
CA HIS A 227 -23.17 -15.57 2.52
C HIS A 227 -23.30 -15.17 3.99
N THR A 228 -22.24 -14.62 4.58
CA THR A 228 -22.25 -14.18 5.98
C THR A 228 -23.27 -13.07 6.23
N GLU A 229 -23.45 -12.17 5.26
CA GLU A 229 -24.45 -11.11 5.33
C GLU A 229 -25.88 -11.66 5.28
N GLU A 230 -26.15 -12.64 4.42
CA GLU A 230 -27.45 -13.32 4.34
C GLU A 230 -27.78 -14.06 5.64
N GLU A 231 -26.83 -14.85 6.17
CA GLU A 231 -27.00 -15.58 7.43
C GLU A 231 -27.24 -14.63 8.62
N ALA A 232 -26.45 -13.57 8.73
CA ALA A 232 -26.57 -12.62 9.84
C ALA A 232 -27.89 -11.83 9.79
N LEU A 233 -28.37 -11.47 8.59
CA LEU A 233 -29.67 -10.82 8.43
C LEU A 233 -30.83 -11.78 8.74
N ALA A 234 -30.71 -13.05 8.35
CA ALA A 234 -31.70 -14.08 8.69
C ALA A 234 -31.75 -14.35 10.20
N TRP A 235 -30.62 -14.30 10.90
CA TRP A 235 -30.54 -14.50 12.34
C TRP A 235 -31.23 -13.39 13.16
N ALA A 236 -31.35 -12.17 12.63
CA ALA A 236 -31.82 -11.02 13.40
C ALA A 236 -33.22 -11.27 14.02
N PRO A 237 -33.36 -11.20 15.37
CA PRO A 237 -34.63 -11.51 16.04
C PRO A 237 -35.72 -10.48 15.71
N VAL A 238 -35.34 -9.24 15.41
CA VAL A 238 -36.27 -8.19 14.97
C VAL A 238 -36.00 -7.82 13.52
N GLN A 239 -36.85 -8.32 12.63
CA GLN A 239 -36.82 -8.11 11.17
C GLN A 239 -37.30 -6.70 10.73
N LYS A 240 -37.28 -5.72 11.64
CA LYS A 240 -37.67 -4.33 11.36
C LYS A 240 -36.45 -3.42 11.46
N GLU A 241 -36.27 -2.58 10.44
CA GLU A 241 -35.27 -1.52 10.51
C GLU A 241 -35.76 -0.38 11.40
N LYS A 242 -34.88 0.10 12.28
CA LYS A 242 -35.14 1.29 13.07
C LYS A 242 -34.75 2.51 12.25
N LYS A 243 -35.67 3.44 12.01
CA LYS A 243 -35.32 4.73 11.40
C LYS A 243 -34.22 5.40 12.22
N VAL A 244 -33.11 5.74 11.57
CA VAL A 244 -32.02 6.48 12.20
C VAL A 244 -32.54 7.89 12.47
N VAL A 245 -32.92 8.15 13.71
CA VAL A 245 -33.19 9.52 14.16
C VAL A 245 -31.82 10.17 14.37
N LEU A 246 -31.41 11.04 13.45
CA LEU A 246 -30.25 11.91 13.61
C LEU A 246 -30.53 12.91 14.75
N SER A 247 -30.43 12.45 15.98
CA SER A 247 -30.57 13.31 17.14
C SER A 247 -29.36 14.25 17.21
N ARG A 248 -29.61 15.57 17.25
CA ARG A 248 -28.64 16.66 17.48
C ARG A 248 -27.92 16.60 18.85
N SER A 249 -27.86 15.45 19.50
CA SER A 249 -27.57 15.28 20.93
C SER A 249 -26.10 14.90 21.23
N ALA A 250 -25.14 15.51 20.53
CA ALA A 250 -23.74 15.47 20.97
C ALA A 250 -23.44 16.51 22.07
N LYS A 251 -24.33 17.48 22.32
CA LYS A 251 -24.10 18.58 23.27
C LYS A 251 -24.44 18.30 24.74
N GLU A 252 -25.14 17.21 25.08
CA GLU A 252 -25.68 17.01 26.44
C GLU A 252 -24.91 16.01 27.33
N LEU A 253 -23.86 15.35 26.83
CA LEU A 253 -23.16 14.32 27.63
C LEU A 253 -22.25 14.87 28.75
N ARG A 254 -22.03 16.20 28.80
CA ARG A 254 -21.19 16.83 29.83
C ARG A 254 -21.94 17.23 31.10
N SER A 255 -23.27 17.34 31.10
CA SER A 255 -24.03 17.79 32.27
C SER A 255 -24.61 16.60 33.06
N ARG A 256 -23.99 16.34 34.22
CA ARG A 256 -24.38 15.36 35.27
C ARG A 256 -23.85 13.93 35.05
N ILE A 257 -22.60 13.73 35.46
CA ILE A 257 -22.08 12.42 35.84
C ILE A 257 -22.87 11.94 37.06
N ARG A 258 -23.76 10.96 36.86
CA ARG A 258 -24.47 10.26 37.93
C ARG A 258 -24.20 8.77 37.78
N THR A 259 -23.65 8.16 38.82
CA THR A 259 -23.42 6.72 38.96
C THR A 259 -24.73 5.98 39.21
N GLY A 260 -24.81 4.70 38.82
CA GLY A 260 -25.88 3.79 39.24
C GLY A 260 -27.22 3.91 38.50
N LYS A 261 -27.34 4.77 37.48
CA LYS A 261 -28.55 4.77 36.62
C LYS A 261 -28.58 3.48 35.78
N ARG A 262 -29.70 2.75 35.84
CA ARG A 262 -30.03 1.71 34.86
C ARG A 262 -30.17 2.37 33.49
N GLY A 263 -29.40 1.87 32.53
CA GLY A 263 -29.56 2.21 31.12
C GLY A 263 -30.90 1.72 30.58
N LYS A 264 -31.23 2.14 29.36
CA LYS A 264 -32.48 1.75 28.65
C LYS A 264 -32.62 0.23 28.48
N ASP A 265 -31.53 -0.51 28.66
CA ASP A 265 -31.41 -1.95 28.49
C ASP A 265 -30.95 -2.69 29.79
N ASP A 266 -31.39 -2.22 30.96
CA ASP A 266 -31.15 -2.80 32.31
C ASP A 266 -29.71 -2.78 32.88
N GLY A 267 -28.69 -2.46 32.09
CA GLY A 267 -27.31 -2.37 32.60
C GLY A 267 -27.10 -1.19 33.57
N THR A 268 -26.43 -1.41 34.70
CA THR A 268 -26.01 -0.32 35.61
C THR A 268 -24.80 0.42 35.03
N LEU A 269 -24.93 1.73 34.85
CA LEU A 269 -23.85 2.57 34.31
C LEU A 269 -22.85 2.96 35.42
N ASN A 270 -21.65 2.39 35.36
CA ASN A 270 -20.50 2.83 36.16
C ASN A 270 -19.69 3.93 35.43
N ILE A 271 -18.89 4.70 36.16
CA ILE A 271 -18.03 5.77 35.60
C ILE A 271 -17.04 5.17 34.60
N GLU A 272 -16.42 4.03 34.93
CA GLU A 272 -15.48 3.32 34.06
C GLU A 272 -16.10 2.93 32.71
N LEU A 273 -17.34 2.45 32.73
CA LEU A 273 -18.08 2.06 31.53
C LEU A 273 -18.44 3.28 30.66
N ARG A 274 -18.74 4.41 31.28
CA ARG A 274 -18.94 5.69 30.56
C ARG A 274 -17.65 6.23 29.97
N LEU A 275 -16.53 6.13 30.68
CA LEU A 275 -15.21 6.51 30.17
C LEU A 275 -14.81 5.62 28.99
N ALA A 276 -15.00 4.30 29.11
CA ALA A 276 -14.78 3.36 28.02
C ALA A 276 -15.69 3.64 26.82
N PHE A 277 -16.95 4.03 27.04
CA PHE A 277 -17.87 4.44 25.97
C PHE A 277 -17.49 5.78 25.33
N ALA A 278 -17.00 6.75 26.12
CA ALA A 278 -16.49 8.02 25.60
C ALA A 278 -15.23 7.79 24.75
N ALA A 279 -14.29 6.99 25.26
CA ALA A 279 -13.09 6.56 24.53
C ALA A 279 -13.43 5.81 23.24
N ALA A 280 -14.43 4.90 23.27
CA ALA A 280 -14.91 4.20 22.08
C ALA A 280 -15.55 5.13 21.03
N LYS A 281 -15.97 6.32 21.43
CA LYS A 281 -16.46 7.38 20.54
C LYS A 281 -15.41 8.42 20.17
N GLY A 282 -14.18 8.29 20.66
CA GLY A 282 -13.07 9.23 20.41
C GLY A 282 -13.14 10.52 21.22
N TYR A 283 -13.80 10.52 22.39
CA TYR A 283 -13.86 11.64 23.33
C TYR A 283 -12.93 11.47 24.53
#